data_AF-A0A090XEI6-F1
#
_entry.id   AF-A0A090XEI6-F1
#
_cell.length_a   1.000
_cell.length_b   1.000
_cell.length_c   1.000
_cell.angle_alpha   90.00
_cell.angle_beta   90.00
_cell.angle_gamma   90.00
#
_symmetry.space_group_name_H-M   'P 1'
#
loop_
_entity.id
_entity.type
_entity.pdbx_description
1 polymer ?
#
loop_
_entity_poly.entity_id
_entity_poly.type
_entity_poly.pdbx_seq_one_letter_code
_entity_poly.pdbx_strand_id
1 'polypeptide(L)'
;LQGQEPRWRHRVSALNDPYDPIIGYGLGKLYVDKYFNSTQKKDVESIAESVRDALRTVIQNYTWMDNETKEEAKIKLNNVVFKLAYPEEINQEDVLKDIYKHVGNVTLEDPFLDTYLGLSEKTMLFVNYRRCTGPTIGTKNGAVT
;
A
#
# COMPACT_ATOMS: atom_id res chain seq x y z
N LEU A 1 28.36 -19.31 1.85
CA LEU A 1 27.27 -19.82 0.99
C LEU A 1 26.03 -19.96 1.86
N GLN A 2 25.08 -19.05 1.78
CA GLN A 2 23.81 -19.20 2.50
C GLN A 2 23.08 -20.42 1.91
N GLY A 3 22.66 -21.36 2.77
CA GLY A 3 21.92 -22.56 2.36
C GLY A 3 20.58 -22.21 1.71
N GLN A 4 20.00 -23.14 0.94
CA GLN A 4 18.69 -22.93 0.33
C GLN A 4 17.64 -22.59 1.40
N GLU A 5 16.80 -21.61 1.10
CA GLU A 5 15.71 -21.23 1.99
C GLU A 5 14.73 -22.41 2.19
N PRO A 6 14.16 -22.57 3.40
CA PRO A 6 13.17 -23.61 3.63
C PRO A 6 11.95 -23.42 2.71
N ARG A 7 11.41 -24.53 2.20
CA ARG A 7 10.36 -24.55 1.14
C ARG A 7 9.14 -23.66 1.45
N TRP A 8 8.70 -23.61 2.71
CA TRP A 8 7.56 -22.79 3.11
C TRP A 8 7.85 -21.30 2.89
N ARG A 9 9.07 -20.85 3.19
CA ARG A 9 9.49 -19.45 3.05
C ARG A 9 9.56 -19.08 1.58
N HIS A 10 10.13 -19.96 0.76
CA HIS A 10 10.19 -19.76 -0.68
C HIS A 10 8.79 -19.60 -1.30
N ARG A 11 7.82 -20.46 -0.92
CA ARG A 11 6.44 -20.37 -1.43
C ARG A 11 5.72 -19.11 -0.97
N VAL A 12 5.89 -18.70 0.29
CA VAL A 12 5.31 -17.44 0.80
C VAL A 12 5.92 -16.24 0.09
N SER A 13 7.25 -16.22 -0.10
CA SER A 13 7.94 -15.17 -0.84
C SER A 13 7.46 -15.06 -2.28
N ALA A 14 7.22 -16.19 -2.97
CA ALA A 14 6.68 -16.19 -4.33
C ALA A 14 5.27 -15.58 -4.40
N LEU A 15 4.43 -15.82 -3.41
CA LEU A 15 3.07 -15.27 -3.35
C LEU A 15 3.04 -13.79 -2.94
N ASN A 16 4.08 -13.32 -2.26
CA ASN A 16 4.24 -11.95 -1.78
C ASN A 16 5.44 -11.28 -2.46
N ASP A 17 5.52 -11.41 -3.78
CA ASP A 17 6.56 -10.78 -4.58
C ASP A 17 6.50 -9.24 -4.41
N PRO A 18 7.65 -8.55 -4.24
CA PRO A 18 7.67 -7.11 -3.98
C PRO A 18 7.19 -6.26 -5.16
N TYR A 19 7.23 -6.79 -6.39
CA TYR A 19 6.78 -6.08 -7.58
C TYR A 19 5.32 -6.39 -7.90
N ASP A 20 4.94 -7.66 -7.77
CA ASP A 20 3.60 -8.14 -8.11
C ASP A 20 3.00 -9.04 -7.00
N PRO A 21 2.52 -8.43 -5.90
CA PRO A 21 2.00 -9.19 -4.77
C PRO A 21 0.64 -9.81 -5.09
N ILE A 22 0.62 -11.12 -5.29
CA ILE A 22 -0.58 -11.89 -5.64
C ILE A 22 -1.59 -11.90 -4.48
N ILE A 23 -1.12 -12.07 -3.24
CA ILE A 23 -1.96 -12.13 -2.04
C ILE A 23 -1.65 -11.03 -1.01
N GLY A 24 -1.00 -9.94 -1.44
CA GLY A 24 -0.45 -8.93 -0.53
C GLY A 24 -1.48 -8.30 0.41
N TYR A 25 -2.69 -8.00 -0.09
CA TYR A 25 -3.76 -7.41 0.74
C TYR A 25 -4.26 -8.36 1.83
N GLY A 26 -4.53 -9.62 1.49
CA GLY A 26 -4.96 -10.63 2.46
C GLY A 26 -3.87 -10.97 3.49
N LEU A 27 -2.62 -11.13 3.04
CA LEU A 27 -1.49 -11.38 3.94
C LEU A 27 -1.23 -10.17 4.85
N GLY A 28 -1.34 -8.95 4.31
CA GLY A 28 -1.23 -7.71 5.06
C GLY A 28 -2.26 -7.60 6.17
N LYS A 29 -3.54 -7.89 5.88
CA LYS A 29 -4.60 -7.93 6.91
C LYS A 29 -4.25 -8.93 8.02
N LEU A 30 -3.87 -10.16 7.66
CA LEU A 30 -3.52 -11.18 8.64
C LEU A 30 -2.35 -10.75 9.55
N TYR A 31 -1.36 -10.07 8.97
CA TYR A 31 -0.23 -9.53 9.72
C TYR A 31 -0.67 -8.42 10.67
N VAL A 32 -1.50 -7.48 10.20
CA VAL A 32 -2.02 -6.38 10.99
C VAL A 32 -2.85 -6.90 12.17
N ASP A 33 -3.79 -7.81 11.90
CA ASP A 33 -4.68 -8.39 12.91
C ASP A 33 -3.91 -9.12 14.02
N LYS A 34 -2.74 -9.70 13.71
CA LYS A 34 -1.97 -10.50 14.67
C LYS A 34 -0.87 -9.74 15.42
N TYR A 35 -0.20 -8.81 14.75
CA TYR A 35 1.04 -8.23 15.28
C TYR A 35 1.02 -6.71 15.40
N PHE A 36 0.12 -6.02 14.69
CA PHE A 36 0.17 -4.58 14.59
C PHE A 36 -0.81 -3.93 15.56
N ASN A 37 -0.30 -3.07 16.45
CA ASN A 37 -1.14 -2.31 17.36
C ASN A 37 -1.48 -0.92 16.76
N SER A 38 -2.76 -0.55 16.79
CA SER A 38 -3.24 0.76 16.33
C SER A 38 -2.52 1.96 16.99
N THR A 39 -2.03 1.82 18.23
CA THR A 39 -1.25 2.87 18.90
C THR A 39 0.04 3.20 18.16
N GLN A 40 0.75 2.19 17.64
CA GLN A 40 2.02 2.38 16.94
C GLN A 40 1.84 3.16 15.63
N LYS A 41 0.69 3.01 14.97
CA LYS A 41 0.37 3.80 13.77
C LYS A 41 0.23 5.28 14.11
N LYS A 42 -0.48 5.62 15.19
CA LYS A 42 -0.66 7.01 15.64
C LYS A 42 0.66 7.67 16.02
N ASP A 43 1.55 6.94 16.66
CA ASP A 43 2.87 7.47 17.03
C ASP A 43 3.68 7.84 15.78
N VAL A 44 3.68 6.97 14.75
CA VAL A 44 4.39 7.23 13.49
C VAL A 44 3.71 8.34 12.68
N GLU A 45 2.39 8.43 12.70
CA GLU A 45 1.63 9.52 12.09
C GLU A 45 2.04 10.88 12.69
N SER A 46 2.13 10.98 14.01
CA SER A 46 2.57 12.19 14.70
C SER A 46 4.02 12.58 14.34
N ILE A 47 4.91 11.59 14.19
CA ILE A 47 6.28 11.85 13.72
C ILE A 47 6.27 12.38 12.28
N ALA A 48 5.46 11.79 11.39
CA ALA A 48 5.37 12.24 10.00
C ALA A 48 4.83 13.67 9.88
N GLU A 49 3.84 14.04 10.71
CA GLU A 49 3.34 15.41 10.82
C GLU A 49 4.41 16.36 11.33
N SER A 50 5.15 15.97 12.37
CA SER A 50 6.25 16.77 12.91
C SER A 50 7.35 17.03 11.86
N VAL A 51 7.67 16.02 11.04
CA VAL A 51 8.62 16.16 9.92
C VAL A 51 8.08 17.11 8.85
N ARG A 52 6.79 17.05 8.53
CA ARG A 52 6.13 17.99 7.60
C ARG A 52 6.24 19.42 8.11
N ASP A 53 5.99 19.65 9.39
CA ASP A 53 6.03 20.98 9.99
C ASP A 53 7.45 21.55 10.05
N ALA A 54 8.44 20.70 10.36
CA ALA A 54 9.85 21.07 10.29
C ALA A 54 10.22 21.50 8.86
N LEU A 55 9.82 20.72 7.84
CA LEU A 55 10.08 21.06 6.44
C LEU A 55 9.39 22.37 6.03
N ARG A 56 8.15 22.62 6.50
CA ARG A 56 7.45 23.89 6.26
C ARG A 56 8.24 25.09 6.78
N THR A 57 8.78 24.97 7.99
CA THR A 57 9.61 26.02 8.62
C THR A 57 10.89 26.26 7.83
N VAL A 58 11.53 25.18 7.39
CA VAL A 58 12.76 25.24 6.59
C VAL A 58 12.51 25.92 5.23
N ILE A 59 11.40 25.61 4.56
CA ILE A 59 11.01 26.23 3.29
C ILE A 59 10.86 27.75 3.42
N GLN A 60 10.26 28.22 4.51
CA GLN A 60 10.08 29.65 4.77
C GLN A 60 11.42 30.39 4.90
N ASN A 61 12.40 29.74 5.53
CA ASN A 61 13.70 30.34 5.86
C ASN A 61 14.73 30.29 4.73
N TYR A 62 14.48 29.57 3.62
CA TYR A 62 15.42 29.54 2.51
C TYR A 62 15.57 30.90 1.84
N THR A 63 16.79 31.40 1.74
CA THR A 63 17.11 32.68 1.09
C THR A 63 17.33 32.56 -0.41
N TRP A 64 17.52 31.33 -0.92
CA TRP A 64 17.80 31.07 -2.33
C TRP A 64 16.55 30.89 -3.20
N MET A 65 15.38 30.67 -2.60
CA MET A 65 14.10 30.58 -3.31
C MET A 65 13.37 31.92 -3.32
N ASP A 66 12.77 32.25 -4.45
CA ASP A 66 11.80 33.34 -4.60
C ASP A 66 10.48 33.02 -3.89
N ASN A 67 9.66 34.05 -3.65
CA ASN A 67 8.42 33.90 -2.89
C ASN A 67 7.36 33.07 -3.63
N GLU A 68 7.31 33.13 -4.96
CA GLU A 68 6.35 32.36 -5.76
C GLU A 68 6.66 30.86 -5.65
N THR A 69 7.92 30.46 -5.87
CA THR A 69 8.34 29.06 -5.70
C THR A 69 8.11 28.55 -4.27
N LYS A 70 8.26 29.41 -3.25
CA LYS A 70 7.97 29.03 -1.85
C LYS A 70 6.49 28.72 -1.61
N GLU A 71 5.57 29.48 -2.21
CA GLU A 71 4.14 29.19 -2.09
C GLU A 71 3.77 27.89 -2.79
N GLU A 72 4.28 27.64 -3.99
CA GLU A 72 4.08 26.36 -4.69
C GLU A 72 4.66 25.17 -3.91
N ALA A 73 5.83 25.35 -3.29
CA ALA A 73 6.43 24.33 -2.43
C ALA A 73 5.56 24.03 -1.19
N LYS A 74 4.90 25.03 -0.60
CA LYS A 74 3.94 24.84 0.51
C LYS A 74 2.69 24.09 0.04
N ILE A 75 2.15 24.45 -1.12
CA ILE A 75 0.99 23.75 -1.71
C ILE A 75 1.32 22.28 -1.92
N LYS A 76 2.47 21.99 -2.54
CA LYS A 76 2.94 20.61 -2.74
C LYS A 76 3.11 19.88 -1.41
N LEU A 77 3.72 20.52 -0.41
CA LEU A 77 3.94 19.93 0.91
C LEU A 77 2.62 19.56 1.60
N ASN A 78 1.61 20.42 1.51
CA ASN A 78 0.29 20.14 2.06
C ASN A 78 -0.42 18.98 1.34
N ASN A 79 -0.18 18.83 0.04
CA ASN A 79 -0.72 17.76 -0.80
C ASN A 79 0.06 16.43 -0.71
N VAL A 80 1.18 16.37 0.03
CA VAL A 80 1.87 15.11 0.28
C VAL A 80 0.93 14.20 1.07
N VAL A 81 0.70 12.98 0.58
CA VAL A 81 -0.07 11.95 1.29
C VAL A 81 0.91 10.92 1.86
N PHE A 82 0.92 10.77 3.19
CA PHE A 82 1.73 9.75 3.85
C PHE A 82 1.02 8.39 3.77
N LYS A 83 1.71 7.38 3.23
CA LYS A 83 1.23 5.98 3.22
C LYS A 83 1.95 5.22 4.32
N LEU A 84 1.36 5.16 5.51
CA LEU A 84 1.99 4.59 6.71
C LEU A 84 1.37 3.23 7.07
N ALA A 85 2.23 2.24 7.30
CA ALA A 85 1.92 0.87 7.69
C ALA A 85 1.02 0.10 6.70
N TYR A 86 -0.28 0.38 6.67
CA TYR A 86 -1.26 -0.33 5.84
C TYR A 86 -2.42 0.59 5.42
N PRO A 87 -3.03 0.34 4.23
CA PRO A 87 -4.22 1.07 3.81
C PRO A 87 -5.40 0.71 4.71
N GLU A 88 -6.17 1.71 5.15
CA GLU A 88 -7.30 1.49 6.06
C GLU A 88 -8.40 0.61 5.46
N GLU A 89 -8.51 0.62 4.13
CA GLU A 89 -9.43 -0.16 3.31
C GLU A 89 -9.31 -1.69 3.54
N ILE A 90 -8.12 -2.19 3.95
CA ILE A 90 -7.93 -3.64 4.19
C ILE A 90 -8.66 -4.14 5.43
N ASN A 91 -9.06 -3.24 6.34
CA ASN A 91 -9.86 -3.62 7.49
C ASN A 91 -11.29 -3.97 7.09
N GLN A 92 -11.76 -3.47 5.94
CA GLN A 92 -13.10 -3.71 5.45
C GLN A 92 -13.14 -5.04 4.69
N GLU A 93 -13.95 -5.99 5.18
CA GLU A 93 -14.02 -7.34 4.58
C GLU A 93 -14.56 -7.35 3.15
N ASP A 94 -15.44 -6.40 2.81
CA ASP A 94 -16.02 -6.22 1.49
C ASP A 94 -14.94 -5.91 0.44
N VAL A 95 -13.96 -5.08 0.78
CA VAL A 95 -12.83 -4.75 -0.11
C VAL A 95 -12.01 -6.00 -0.42
N LEU A 96 -11.72 -6.83 0.58
CA LEU A 96 -10.98 -8.08 0.36
C LEU A 96 -11.78 -9.09 -0.45
N LYS A 97 -13.08 -9.24 -0.15
CA LYS A 97 -13.98 -10.11 -0.92
C LYS A 97 -14.05 -9.66 -2.39
N ASP A 98 -14.08 -8.34 -2.65
CA ASP A 98 -14.07 -7.79 -4.01
C ASP A 98 -12.74 -8.06 -4.73
N ILE A 99 -11.59 -7.89 -4.05
CA ILE A 99 -10.26 -8.18 -4.62
C ILE A 99 -10.13 -9.66 -5.00
N TYR A 100 -10.61 -10.56 -4.15
CA TYR A 100 -10.46 -12.00 -4.34
C TYR A 100 -11.67 -12.69 -4.98
N LYS A 101 -12.69 -11.95 -5.43
CA LYS A 101 -13.93 -12.53 -6.00
C LYS A 101 -13.70 -13.46 -7.20
N HIS A 102 -12.64 -13.21 -7.96
CA HIS A 102 -12.29 -13.97 -9.14
C HIS A 102 -11.42 -15.20 -8.83
N VAL A 103 -10.81 -15.23 -7.65
CA VAL A 103 -10.06 -16.38 -7.15
C VAL A 103 -11.07 -17.47 -6.85
N GLY A 104 -11.04 -18.55 -7.62
CA GLY A 104 -11.91 -19.71 -7.38
C GLY A 104 -11.62 -20.36 -6.03
N ASN A 105 -12.39 -21.38 -5.66
CA ASN A 105 -12.12 -22.12 -4.43
C ASN A 105 -10.76 -22.84 -4.54
N VAL A 106 -9.84 -22.56 -3.60
CA VAL A 106 -8.51 -23.18 -3.54
C VAL A 106 -8.57 -24.32 -2.53
N THR A 107 -8.19 -25.52 -2.95
CA THR A 107 -8.11 -26.68 -2.07
C THR A 107 -6.66 -27.04 -1.77
N LEU A 108 -6.44 -27.82 -0.70
CA LEU A 108 -5.08 -28.29 -0.33
C LEU A 108 -4.56 -29.39 -1.27
N GLU A 109 -5.44 -29.94 -2.12
CA GLU A 109 -5.12 -31.02 -3.06
C GLU A 109 -4.58 -30.49 -4.39
N ASP A 110 -4.80 -29.20 -4.68
CA ASP A 110 -4.37 -28.57 -5.93
C ASP A 110 -2.83 -28.42 -6.01
N PRO A 111 -2.21 -28.68 -7.18
CA PRO A 111 -0.80 -28.39 -7.38
C PRO A 111 -0.51 -26.90 -7.16
N PHE A 112 0.55 -26.61 -6.39
CA PHE A 112 0.95 -25.22 -6.08
C PHE A 112 1.09 -24.34 -7.32
N LEU A 113 1.65 -24.89 -8.41
CA LEU A 113 1.88 -24.13 -9.65
C LEU A 113 0.56 -23.70 -10.29
N ASP A 114 -0.46 -24.56 -10.30
CA ASP A 114 -1.75 -24.26 -10.92
C ASP A 114 -2.51 -23.21 -10.09
N THR A 115 -2.49 -23.35 -8.76
CA THR A 115 -3.03 -22.33 -7.85
C THR A 115 -2.31 -20.99 -8.03
N TYR A 116 -0.97 -21.01 -8.11
CA TYR A 116 -0.15 -19.82 -8.27
C TYR A 116 -0.47 -19.08 -9.58
N LEU A 117 -0.50 -19.81 -10.70
CA LEU A 117 -0.83 -19.24 -12.01
C LEU A 117 -2.25 -18.68 -12.03
N GLY A 118 -3.22 -19.44 -11.51
CA GLY A 118 -4.62 -19.00 -11.44
C GLY A 118 -4.82 -17.76 -10.57
N LEU A 119 -4.08 -17.65 -9.45
CA LEU A 119 -4.09 -16.46 -8.61
C LEU A 119 -3.42 -15.27 -9.30
N SER A 120 -2.26 -15.50 -9.94
CA SER A 120 -1.48 -14.47 -10.63
C SER A 120 -2.29 -13.82 -11.74
N GLU A 121 -2.85 -14.62 -12.65
CA GLU A 121 -3.61 -14.09 -13.78
C GLU A 121 -4.84 -13.29 -13.32
N LYS A 122 -5.63 -13.86 -12.41
CA LYS A 122 -6.93 -13.27 -12.04
C LYS A 122 -6.80 -12.06 -11.12
N THR A 123 -5.92 -12.15 -10.12
CA THR A 123 -5.77 -11.07 -9.13
C THR A 123 -5.01 -9.90 -9.74
N MET A 124 -3.96 -10.16 -10.53
CA MET A 124 -3.16 -9.11 -11.17
C MET A 124 -4.00 -8.31 -12.17
N LEU A 125 -4.77 -8.98 -13.03
CA LEU A 125 -5.66 -8.30 -13.98
C LEU A 125 -6.67 -7.41 -13.26
N PHE A 126 -7.25 -7.89 -12.15
CA PHE A 126 -8.22 -7.10 -11.38
C PHE A 126 -7.58 -5.89 -10.70
N VAL A 127 -6.45 -6.06 -10.03
CA VAL A 127 -5.74 -4.95 -9.35
C VAL A 127 -5.25 -3.92 -10.37
N ASN A 128 -4.70 -4.36 -11.50
CA ASN A 128 -4.27 -3.46 -12.57
C ASN A 128 -5.46 -2.73 -13.20
N TYR A 129 -6.57 -3.42 -13.44
CA TYR A 129 -7.79 -2.80 -13.94
C TYR A 129 -8.29 -1.73 -12.97
N ARG A 130 -8.34 -2.02 -11.66
CA ARG A 130 -8.72 -1.05 -10.62
C ARG A 130 -7.74 0.11 -10.52
N ARG A 131 -6.45 -0.09 -10.78
CA ARG A 131 -5.44 0.99 -10.84
C ARG A 131 -5.64 1.91 -12.05
N CYS A 132 -6.06 1.37 -13.19
CA CYS A 132 -6.30 2.13 -14.41
C CYS A 132 -7.66 2.85 -14.41
N THR A 133 -8.67 2.26 -13.80
CA THR A 133 -10.06 2.76 -13.83
C THR A 133 -10.52 3.41 -12.54
N GLY A 134 -9.84 3.12 -11.42
CA GLY A 134 -10.16 3.69 -10.12
C GLY A 134 -9.66 5.12 -9.96
N PRO A 135 -10.27 5.89 -9.06
CA PRO A 135 -9.78 7.22 -8.71
C PRO A 135 -8.37 7.12 -8.15
N THR A 136 -7.47 8.00 -8.60
CA THR A 136 -6.11 8.06 -8.07
C THR A 136 -6.16 8.51 -6.61
N ILE A 137 -5.28 7.97 -5.76
CA ILE A 137 -5.24 8.15 -4.29
C ILE A 137 -5.03 9.64 -3.86
N GLY A 138 -5.03 10.59 -4.79
CA GLY A 138 -4.94 12.04 -4.56
C GLY A 138 -6.24 12.83 -4.80
N THR A 139 -7.31 12.25 -5.35
CA THR A 139 -8.61 12.93 -5.51
C THR A 139 -9.53 12.68 -4.31
N LYS A 140 -9.12 13.15 -3.13
CA LYS A 140 -10.08 13.54 -2.11
C LYS A 140 -9.87 15.02 -1.81
N ASN A 141 -10.89 15.81 -2.17
CA ASN A 141 -11.04 17.27 -2.07
C ASN A 141 -10.52 18.06 -3.28
N GLY A 142 -11.40 18.19 -4.28
CA GLY A 142 -11.16 19.04 -5.43
C GLY A 142 -12.14 18.77 -6.57
N ALA A 143 -13.44 18.74 -6.28
CA ALA A 143 -14.42 19.10 -7.30
C ALA A 143 -14.17 20.58 -7.65
N VAL A 144 -13.29 20.81 -8.62
CA VAL A 144 -13.30 22.05 -9.40
C VAL A 144 -14.54 21.93 -10.28
N THR A 145 -15.48 22.87 -10.06
CA THR A 145 -16.69 23.20 -10.84
C THR A 145 -17.13 22.23 -11.94
#